data_AF-A0A7W1K7L1-F1
#
_entry.id   AF-A0A7W1K7L1-F1
#
_cell.length_a   1.000
_cell.length_b   1.000
_cell.length_c   1.000
_cell.angle_alpha   90.00
_cell.angle_beta   90.00
_cell.angle_gamma   90.00
#
_symmetry.space_group_name_H-M   'P 1'
#
loop_
_entity.id
_entity.type
_entity.pdbx_description
1 polymer ?
#
loop_
_entity_poly.entity_id
_entity_poly.type
_entity_poly.pdbx_seq_one_letter_code
_entity_poly.pdbx_strand_id
1 'polypeptide(L)'
;MAGHHRVLRGTFRRQIRTLLEGPIKRWKAGPFEFENEWGKAREQVGQSVPTRAALASHDDGPDDLDDLLDLAEKAPVPAILAAYQAAVAGIDGAQTASIPKLSPALVELGWIDPKTDDALAGLVTLRNLAAHGPATEGRRAREYIILSEAVLYALSQSKGARRGQTDDAR
;
A
#
# COMPACT_ATOMS: atom_id res chain seq x y z
N MET A 1 -21.21 0.29 -25.70
CA MET A 1 -21.48 1.44 -24.81
C MET A 1 -20.76 1.22 -23.48
N ALA A 2 -19.55 1.78 -23.33
CA ALA A 2 -18.73 1.64 -22.13
C ALA A 2 -18.22 3.03 -21.74
N GLY A 3 -18.69 3.58 -20.62
CA GLY A 3 -18.35 4.96 -20.26
C GLY A 3 -18.85 5.51 -18.93
N HIS A 4 -19.20 4.68 -17.94
CA HIS A 4 -19.78 5.19 -16.68
C HIS A 4 -19.10 4.75 -15.37
N HIS A 5 -18.05 3.92 -15.41
CA HIS A 5 -17.40 3.44 -14.17
C HIS A 5 -16.26 4.34 -13.64
N ARG A 6 -15.89 5.41 -14.34
CA ARG A 6 -14.74 6.26 -13.94
C ARG A 6 -15.10 7.37 -12.93
N VAL A 7 -16.39 7.71 -12.76
CA VAL A 7 -16.81 8.89 -11.97
C VAL A 7 -16.94 8.59 -10.47
N LEU A 8 -17.19 7.33 -10.07
CA LEU A 8 -17.47 6.99 -8.67
C LEU A 8 -16.23 6.83 -7.76
N ARG A 9 -15.00 6.82 -8.31
CA ARG A 9 -13.76 6.77 -7.51
C ARG A 9 -13.25 8.15 -7.05
N GLY A 10 -13.71 9.25 -7.66
CA GLY A 10 -13.24 10.60 -7.33
C GLY A 10 -13.87 11.21 -6.09
N THR A 11 -15.11 10.84 -5.75
CA THR A 11 -15.86 11.50 -4.66
C THR A 11 -15.45 11.03 -3.26
N PHE A 12 -15.03 9.77 -3.10
CA PHE A 12 -14.57 9.26 -1.81
C PHE A 12 -13.25 9.91 -1.35
N ARG A 13 -12.35 10.21 -2.29
CA ARG A 13 -11.07 10.88 -2.00
C ARG A 13 -11.26 12.30 -1.44
N ARG A 14 -12.31 13.01 -1.86
CA ARG A 14 -12.59 14.37 -1.39
C ARG A 14 -13.01 14.42 0.08
N GLN A 15 -13.72 13.40 0.58
CA GLN A 15 -14.16 13.36 2.00
C GLN A 15 -13.01 13.08 2.96
N ILE A 16 -12.04 12.24 2.56
CA ILE A 16 -10.83 11.97 3.36
C ILE A 16 -9.94 13.22 3.41
N ARG A 17 -9.85 13.96 2.30
CA ARG A 17 -9.12 15.24 2.23
C ARG A 17 -9.67 16.27 3.20
N THR A 18 -10.99 16.44 3.26
CA THR A 18 -11.64 17.36 4.22
C THR A 18 -11.41 16.94 5.68
N LEU A 19 -11.29 15.64 5.96
CA LEU A 19 -10.97 15.11 7.30
C LEU A 19 -9.50 15.33 7.70
N LEU A 20 -8.59 15.43 6.72
CA LEU A 20 -7.15 15.60 6.96
C LEU A 20 -6.70 17.08 6.93
N GLU A 21 -7.41 17.94 6.21
CA GLU A 21 -7.12 19.39 6.13
C GLU A 21 -7.80 20.20 7.25
N GLY A 22 -8.74 19.59 7.99
CA GLY A 22 -9.33 20.20 9.19
C GLY A 22 -8.39 20.17 10.39
N PRO A 23 -8.45 21.17 11.31
CA PRO A 23 -7.59 21.19 12.49
C PRO A 23 -7.86 19.95 13.34
N ILE A 24 -6.83 19.09 13.45
CA ILE A 24 -6.88 17.81 14.19
C ILE A 24 -7.24 18.13 15.65
N LYS A 25 -8.52 17.99 15.98
CA LYS A 25 -9.03 18.12 17.35
C LYS A 25 -8.44 16.97 18.15
N ARG A 26 -7.42 17.27 18.97
CA ARG A 26 -6.76 16.40 19.96
C ARG A 26 -7.62 15.18 20.35
N TRP A 27 -7.29 14.02 19.80
CA TRP A 27 -7.76 12.74 20.35
C TRP A 27 -6.93 12.47 21.60
N LYS A 28 -7.56 12.65 22.76
CA LYS A 28 -6.98 12.40 24.07
C LYS A 28 -7.01 10.90 24.32
N ALA A 29 -5.98 10.18 23.91
CA ALA A 29 -5.83 8.75 24.11
C ALA A 29 -4.64 8.44 25.04
N GLY A 30 -4.93 8.40 26.34
CA GLY A 30 -4.29 7.53 27.36
C GLY A 30 -2.79 7.70 27.70
N PRO A 31 -2.36 7.29 28.91
CA PRO A 31 -1.01 7.49 29.43
C PRO A 31 -0.13 6.28 29.10
N PHE A 32 0.61 6.32 28.00
CA PHE A 32 1.78 5.46 27.83
C PHE A 32 2.98 6.34 27.50
N GLU A 33 3.98 6.30 28.39
CA GLU A 33 5.25 7.02 28.34
C GLU A 33 6.15 6.51 27.20
N PHE A 34 5.71 6.64 25.95
CA PHE A 34 6.47 6.28 24.76
C PHE A 34 7.03 7.50 24.00
N GLU A 35 6.93 8.69 24.58
CA GLU A 35 7.03 9.96 23.84
C GLU A 35 8.40 10.68 23.95
N ASN A 36 9.28 10.28 24.87
CA ASN A 36 10.44 11.14 25.20
C ASN A 36 11.73 10.86 24.41
N GLU A 37 11.89 9.68 23.80
CA GLU A 37 13.04 9.39 22.93
C GLU A 37 12.78 9.71 21.45
N TRP A 38 11.51 9.72 21.03
CA TRP A 38 11.10 10.00 19.65
C TRP A 38 11.23 11.48 19.25
N GLY A 39 11.14 12.41 20.20
CA GLY A 39 11.30 13.84 19.94
C GLY A 39 12.72 14.21 19.49
N LYS A 40 13.75 13.60 20.09
CA LYS A 40 15.15 13.93 19.85
C LYS A 40 15.68 13.38 18.53
N ALA A 41 15.22 12.20 18.11
CA ALA A 41 15.57 11.62 16.82
C ALA A 41 14.94 12.38 15.63
N ARG A 42 13.76 12.97 15.83
CA ARG A 42 13.04 13.71 14.78
C ARG A 42 13.62 15.09 14.53
N GLU A 43 14.22 15.71 15.55
CA GLU A 43 14.89 17.02 15.44
C GLU A 43 16.20 16.92 14.64
N GLN A 44 16.93 15.80 14.75
CA GLN A 44 18.14 15.56 13.94
C GLN A 44 17.85 15.16 12.48
N VAL A 45 16.69 14.55 12.20
CA VAL A 45 16.31 14.10 10.83
C VAL A 45 15.46 15.15 10.10
N GLY A 46 14.92 16.14 10.81
CA GLY A 46 14.00 17.15 10.28
C GLY A 46 14.55 18.14 9.26
N GLN A 47 15.86 18.14 8.98
CA GLN A 47 16.46 19.09 8.02
C GLN A 47 16.60 18.57 6.58
N SER A 48 16.38 17.28 6.31
CA SER A 48 16.61 16.73 4.95
C SER A 48 15.55 15.75 4.43
N VAL A 49 14.49 15.46 5.19
CA VAL A 49 13.44 14.54 4.73
C VAL A 49 12.24 15.34 4.21
N PRO A 50 11.86 15.21 2.91
CA PRO A 50 10.68 15.86 2.39
C PRO A 50 9.45 15.46 3.21
N THR A 51 8.67 16.47 3.61
CA THR A 51 7.53 16.33 4.52
C THR A 51 6.51 15.33 3.95
N ARG A 52 5.83 14.55 4.80
CA ARG A 52 4.75 13.62 4.39
C ARG A 52 3.68 14.25 3.48
N ALA A 53 3.48 15.56 3.58
CA ALA A 53 2.63 16.34 2.68
C ALA A 53 3.15 16.40 1.23
N ALA A 54 4.47 16.42 1.02
CA ALA A 54 5.10 16.39 -0.31
C ALA A 54 4.91 15.02 -1.00
N LEU A 55 4.89 13.92 -0.23
CA LEU A 55 4.56 12.60 -0.75
C LEU A 55 3.06 12.45 -1.06
N ALA A 56 2.18 13.14 -0.30
CA ALA A 56 0.74 13.15 -0.56
C ALA A 56 0.31 14.07 -1.72
N SER A 57 1.25 14.85 -2.28
CA SER A 57 0.98 15.78 -3.40
C SER A 57 1.05 15.11 -4.78
N HIS A 58 1.46 13.84 -4.85
CA HIS A 58 1.47 13.06 -6.08
C HIS A 58 0.13 12.31 -6.19
N ASP A 59 -0.92 13.03 -6.64
CA ASP A 59 -2.27 12.47 -6.90
C ASP A 59 -2.27 11.50 -8.11
N ASP A 60 -1.18 11.53 -8.89
CA ASP A 60 -0.79 10.57 -9.92
C ASP A 60 0.37 9.72 -9.38
N GLY A 61 0.05 8.62 -8.69
CA GLY A 61 1.07 7.59 -8.43
C GLY A 61 1.63 7.09 -9.77
N PRO A 62 2.87 6.58 -9.82
CA PRO A 62 3.38 5.94 -11.02
C PRO A 62 2.47 4.76 -11.39
N ASP A 63 1.63 4.97 -12.40
CA ASP A 63 0.73 3.95 -12.95
C ASP A 63 1.54 2.94 -13.80
N ASP A 64 2.78 3.29 -14.17
CA ASP A 64 3.69 2.46 -14.94
C ASP A 64 4.78 1.81 -14.06
N LEU A 65 5.07 0.54 -14.34
CA LEU A 65 6.16 -0.21 -13.71
C LEU A 65 7.50 0.49 -13.93
N ASP A 66 7.72 1.07 -15.11
CA ASP A 66 8.97 1.76 -15.43
C ASP A 66 9.17 3.00 -14.54
N ASP A 67 8.10 3.76 -14.28
CA ASP A 67 8.15 4.91 -13.38
C ASP A 67 8.46 4.50 -11.93
N LEU A 68 7.91 3.37 -11.47
CA LEU A 68 8.23 2.80 -10.15
C LEU A 68 9.69 2.35 -10.06
N LEU A 69 10.23 1.74 -11.12
CA LEU A 69 11.62 1.29 -11.17
C LEU A 69 12.59 2.47 -11.19
N ASP A 70 12.26 3.55 -11.90
CA ASP A 70 13.02 4.80 -11.88
C ASP A 70 12.96 5.49 -10.50
N LEU A 71 11.79 5.47 -9.86
CA LEU A 71 11.62 5.98 -8.51
C LEU A 71 12.43 5.16 -7.51
N ALA A 72 12.57 3.84 -7.69
CA ALA A 72 13.34 2.99 -6.80
C ALA A 72 14.82 3.36 -6.73
N GLU A 73 15.42 3.81 -7.84
CA GLU A 73 16.82 4.25 -7.85
C GLU A 73 17.01 5.59 -7.11
N LYS A 74 16.03 6.51 -7.23
CA LYS A 74 16.11 7.88 -6.66
C LYS A 74 15.63 7.95 -5.22
N ALA A 75 14.58 7.21 -4.91
CA ALA A 75 13.87 7.21 -3.63
C ALA A 75 13.31 5.79 -3.32
N PRO A 76 14.19 4.86 -2.87
CA PRO A 76 13.85 3.45 -2.67
C PRO A 76 12.64 3.22 -1.76
N VAL A 77 12.59 3.92 -0.62
CA VAL A 77 11.53 3.72 0.38
C VAL A 77 10.17 4.22 -0.14
N PRO A 78 10.04 5.44 -0.70
CA PRO A 78 8.81 5.84 -1.38
C PRO A 78 8.33 4.88 -2.48
N ALA A 79 9.25 4.35 -3.29
CA ALA A 79 8.90 3.40 -4.35
C ALA A 79 8.29 2.10 -3.80
N ILE A 80 8.89 1.54 -2.74
CA ILE A 80 8.38 0.37 -2.02
C ILE A 80 6.98 0.63 -1.44
N LEU A 81 6.78 1.79 -0.83
CA LEU A 81 5.48 2.15 -0.25
C LEU A 81 4.40 2.31 -1.32
N ALA A 82 4.73 2.88 -2.48
CA ALA A 82 3.82 3.02 -3.61
C ALA A 82 3.44 1.65 -4.20
N ALA A 83 4.42 0.78 -4.47
CA ALA A 83 4.20 -0.58 -4.96
C ALA A 83 3.36 -1.42 -3.99
N TYR A 84 3.62 -1.33 -2.68
CA TYR A 84 2.81 -2.00 -1.66
C TYR A 84 1.36 -1.53 -1.69
N GLN A 85 1.13 -0.21 -1.78
CA GLN A 85 -0.23 0.34 -1.85
C GLN A 85 -0.98 -0.12 -3.10
N ALA A 86 -0.30 -0.20 -4.25
CA ALA A 86 -0.87 -0.74 -5.46
C ALA A 86 -1.30 -2.22 -5.27
N ALA A 87 -0.41 -3.05 -4.74
CA ALA A 87 -0.69 -4.46 -4.45
C ALA A 87 -1.91 -4.63 -3.51
N VAL A 88 -1.97 -3.86 -2.44
CA VAL A 88 -3.09 -3.89 -1.48
C VAL A 88 -4.39 -3.38 -2.10
N ALA A 89 -4.34 -2.35 -2.95
CA ALA A 89 -5.52 -1.84 -3.65
C ALA A 89 -6.14 -2.87 -4.61
N GLY A 90 -5.36 -3.87 -5.04
CA GLY A 90 -5.82 -5.01 -5.81
C GLY A 90 -6.68 -6.00 -5.02
N ILE A 91 -6.69 -5.94 -3.69
CA ILE A 91 -7.44 -6.84 -2.80
C ILE A 91 -8.74 -6.16 -2.36
N ASP A 92 -9.87 -6.77 -2.72
CA ASP A 92 -11.18 -6.21 -2.36
C ASP A 92 -11.36 -6.25 -0.83
N GLY A 93 -11.75 -5.12 -0.24
CA GLY A 93 -11.91 -4.98 1.23
C GLY A 93 -10.63 -4.67 2.01
N ALA A 94 -9.44 -4.66 1.38
CA ALA A 94 -8.19 -4.39 2.08
C ALA A 94 -7.99 -2.93 2.53
N GLN A 95 -8.88 -2.01 2.15
CA GLN A 95 -8.84 -0.62 2.62
C GLN A 95 -9.24 -0.47 4.10
N THR A 96 -10.00 -1.43 4.66
CA THR A 96 -10.56 -1.31 6.01
C THR A 96 -9.82 -2.15 7.05
N ALA A 97 -9.02 -3.13 6.63
CA ALA A 97 -8.28 -4.00 7.55
C ALA A 97 -6.88 -4.32 7.03
N SER A 98 -5.95 -4.57 7.94
CA SER A 98 -4.56 -4.91 7.61
C SER A 98 -4.47 -6.26 6.91
N ILE A 99 -3.62 -6.38 5.88
CA ILE A 99 -3.39 -7.62 5.13
C ILE A 99 -3.20 -8.86 6.02
N PRO A 100 -2.34 -8.86 7.06
CA PRO A 100 -2.15 -10.06 7.90
C PRO A 100 -3.40 -10.53 8.65
N LYS A 101 -4.40 -9.65 8.82
CA LYS A 101 -5.68 -10.00 9.45
C LYS A 101 -6.70 -10.52 8.43
N LEU A 102 -6.61 -10.08 7.19
CA LEU A 102 -7.53 -10.44 6.12
C LEU A 102 -7.12 -11.72 5.41
N SER A 103 -5.81 -11.94 5.26
CA SER A 103 -5.29 -12.97 4.36
C SER A 103 -5.72 -14.40 4.70
N PRO A 104 -5.86 -14.83 5.98
CA PRO A 104 -6.37 -16.18 6.29
C PRO A 104 -7.81 -16.40 5.79
N ALA A 105 -8.67 -15.39 5.96
CA ALA A 105 -10.05 -15.45 5.47
C ALA A 105 -10.11 -15.46 3.93
N LEU A 106 -9.20 -14.73 3.27
CA LEU A 106 -9.09 -14.76 1.81
C LEU A 106 -8.69 -16.14 1.30
N VAL A 107 -7.75 -16.82 1.97
CA VAL A 107 -7.37 -18.19 1.62
C VAL A 107 -8.53 -19.17 1.85
N GLU A 108 -9.19 -19.08 3.01
CA GLU A 108 -10.32 -19.96 3.37
C GLU A 108 -11.48 -19.84 2.36
N LEU A 109 -11.76 -18.63 1.89
CA LEU A 109 -12.77 -18.37 0.87
C LEU A 109 -12.32 -18.77 -0.55
N GLY A 110 -11.09 -19.26 -0.72
CA GLY A 110 -10.49 -19.56 -2.03
C GLY A 110 -10.24 -18.30 -2.86
N TRP A 111 -10.09 -17.14 -2.22
CA TRP A 111 -9.93 -15.88 -2.92
C TRP A 111 -8.52 -15.68 -3.47
N ILE A 112 -7.56 -16.20 -2.74
CA ILE A 112 -6.15 -16.26 -3.07
C ILE A 112 -5.67 -17.67 -2.74
N ASP A 113 -4.68 -18.16 -3.46
CA ASP A 113 -4.03 -19.42 -3.10
C ASP A 113 -3.03 -19.22 -1.94
N PRO A 114 -2.61 -20.30 -1.25
CA PRO A 114 -1.65 -20.19 -0.14
C PRO A 114 -0.30 -19.56 -0.51
N LYS A 115 0.18 -19.73 -1.76
CA LYS A 115 1.45 -19.10 -2.20
C LYS A 115 1.29 -17.60 -2.37
N THR A 116 0.12 -17.14 -2.82
CA THR A 116 -0.21 -15.71 -2.88
C THR A 116 -0.29 -15.10 -1.48
N ASP A 117 -0.82 -15.83 -0.49
CA ASP A 117 -0.80 -15.42 0.93
C ASP A 117 0.63 -15.29 1.48
N ASP A 118 1.48 -16.30 1.27
CA ASP A 118 2.89 -16.27 1.66
C ASP A 118 3.63 -15.05 1.04
N ALA A 119 3.37 -14.77 -0.24
CA ALA A 119 3.96 -13.63 -0.94
C ALA A 119 3.49 -12.30 -0.34
N LEU A 120 2.20 -12.18 0.02
CA LEU A 120 1.66 -11.00 0.70
C LEU A 120 2.29 -10.79 2.09
N ALA A 121 2.46 -11.86 2.87
CA ALA A 121 3.15 -11.79 4.16
C ALA A 121 4.62 -11.35 4.00
N GLY A 122 5.29 -11.85 2.95
CA GLY A 122 6.63 -11.41 2.56
C GLY A 122 6.67 -9.91 2.21
N LEU A 123 5.73 -9.42 1.40
CA LEU A 123 5.63 -8.00 1.04
C LEU A 123 5.41 -7.10 2.26
N VAL A 124 4.58 -7.51 3.21
CA VAL A 124 4.38 -6.78 4.48
C VAL A 124 5.68 -6.70 5.27
N THR A 125 6.39 -7.82 5.37
CA THR A 125 7.67 -7.90 6.10
C THR A 125 8.72 -6.98 5.47
N LEU A 126 8.90 -7.07 4.15
CA LEU A 126 9.84 -6.24 3.41
C LEU A 126 9.47 -4.75 3.45
N ARG A 127 8.19 -4.40 3.39
CA ARG A 127 7.71 -3.01 3.58
C ARG A 127 8.07 -2.49 4.96
N ASN A 128 7.91 -3.31 6.00
CA ASN A 128 8.24 -2.91 7.36
C ASN A 128 9.76 -2.73 7.53
N LEU A 129 10.57 -3.60 6.92
CA LEU A 129 12.01 -3.44 6.88
C LEU A 129 12.44 -2.18 6.13
N ALA A 130 11.79 -1.84 5.02
CA ALA A 130 12.09 -0.61 4.29
C ALA A 130 11.69 0.65 5.08
N ALA A 131 10.58 0.58 5.83
CA ALA A 131 10.06 1.73 6.59
C ALA A 131 10.82 1.98 7.91
N HIS A 132 11.36 0.94 8.54
CA HIS A 132 11.91 1.02 9.91
C HIS A 132 13.35 0.50 10.03
N GLY A 133 13.87 -0.15 8.99
CA GLY A 133 15.20 -0.74 8.98
C GLY A 133 16.29 0.24 8.53
N PRO A 134 17.51 -0.27 8.31
CA PRO A 134 18.59 0.51 7.71
C PRO A 134 18.20 1.00 6.31
N ALA A 135 18.93 2.02 5.82
CA ALA A 135 18.70 2.59 4.50
C ALA A 135 18.57 1.49 3.43
N THR A 136 17.46 1.50 2.71
CA THR A 136 17.20 0.52 1.65
C THR A 136 17.85 0.99 0.37
N GLU A 137 18.62 0.11 -0.28
CA GLU A 137 19.28 0.39 -1.55
C GLU A 137 18.31 0.26 -2.74
N GLY A 138 18.58 0.98 -3.83
CA GLY A 138 17.74 0.99 -5.03
C GLY A 138 17.50 -0.41 -5.62
N ARG A 139 18.54 -1.25 -5.66
CA ARG A 139 18.42 -2.64 -6.11
C ARG A 139 17.36 -3.43 -5.34
N ARG A 140 17.34 -3.32 -4.00
CA ARG A 140 16.35 -4.02 -3.16
C ARG A 140 14.94 -3.48 -3.38
N ALA A 141 14.80 -2.18 -3.61
CA ALA A 141 13.51 -1.58 -3.96
C ALA A 141 12.99 -2.08 -5.32
N ARG A 142 13.86 -2.28 -6.31
CA ARG A 142 13.46 -2.88 -7.60
C ARG A 142 13.00 -4.33 -7.45
N GLU A 143 13.73 -5.14 -6.69
CA GLU A 143 13.32 -6.51 -6.37
C GLU A 143 11.95 -6.54 -5.67
N TYR A 144 11.70 -5.60 -4.76
CA TYR A 144 10.40 -5.44 -4.09
C TYR A 144 9.27 -5.09 -5.07
N ILE A 145 9.51 -4.16 -6.00
CA ILE A 145 8.52 -3.75 -7.01
C ILE A 145 8.16 -4.93 -7.90
N ILE A 146 9.14 -5.68 -8.39
CA ILE A 146 8.91 -6.87 -9.22
C ILE A 146 8.07 -7.91 -8.46
N LEU A 147 8.36 -8.14 -7.18
CA LEU A 147 7.58 -9.04 -6.34
C LEU A 147 6.14 -8.53 -6.16
N SER A 148 5.96 -7.22 -5.96
CA SER A 148 4.64 -6.60 -5.81
C SER A 148 3.80 -6.76 -7.08
N GLU A 149 4.42 -6.62 -8.25
CA GLU A 149 3.77 -6.81 -9.55
C GLU A 149 3.39 -8.28 -9.78
N ALA A 150 4.27 -9.22 -9.42
CA ALA A 150 3.95 -10.64 -9.48
C ALA A 150 2.73 -11.00 -8.61
N VAL A 151 2.61 -10.39 -7.42
CA VAL A 151 1.44 -10.54 -6.54
C VAL A 151 0.19 -9.92 -7.16
N LEU A 152 0.27 -8.72 -7.72
CA LEU A 152 -0.84 -8.09 -8.45
C LEU A 152 -1.34 -8.97 -9.60
N TYR A 153 -0.42 -9.54 -10.37
CA TYR A 153 -0.75 -10.47 -11.43
C TYR A 153 -1.46 -11.72 -10.88
N ALA A 154 -0.94 -12.37 -9.83
CA ALA A 154 -1.56 -13.53 -9.20
C ALA A 154 -2.98 -13.25 -8.67
N LEU A 155 -3.18 -12.08 -8.06
CA LEU A 155 -4.49 -11.60 -7.60
C LEU A 155 -5.47 -11.41 -8.77
N SER A 156 -4.99 -10.87 -9.91
CA SER A 156 -5.81 -10.69 -11.10
C SER A 156 -6.29 -12.03 -11.70
N GLN A 157 -5.41 -13.04 -11.73
CA GLN A 157 -5.73 -14.39 -12.21
C GLN A 157 -6.77 -15.06 -11.30
N SER A 158 -6.61 -14.92 -9.98
CA SER A 158 -7.56 -15.46 -8.99
C SER A 158 -8.95 -14.83 -9.11
N LYS A 159 -9.04 -13.55 -9.48
CA LYS A 159 -10.30 -12.86 -9.77
C LYS A 159 -10.95 -13.35 -11.08
N GLY A 160 -10.16 -13.61 -12.11
CA GLY A 160 -10.63 -14.11 -13.40
C GLY A 160 -11.25 -15.50 -13.31
N ALA A 161 -10.56 -16.43 -12.63
CA ALA A 161 -11.02 -17.81 -12.44
C ALA A 161 -12.41 -17.89 -11.79
N ARG A 162 -12.71 -16.98 -10.85
CA ARG A 162 -14.00 -16.96 -10.15
C ARG A 162 -15.16 -16.40 -10.96
N ARG A 163 -14.91 -15.46 -11.87
CA ARG A 163 -15.97 -14.96 -12.78
C ARG A 163 -16.48 -16.07 -13.70
N GLY A 164 -15.60 -16.96 -14.15
CA GLY A 164 -16.00 -18.11 -14.96
C GLY A 164 -16.90 -19.09 -14.20
N GLN A 165 -16.63 -19.31 -12.90
CA GLN A 165 -17.38 -20.27 -12.09
C GLN A 165 -18.82 -19.84 -11.76
N THR A 166 -19.10 -18.53 -11.72
CA THR A 166 -20.45 -18.01 -11.46
C THR A 166 -21.38 -18.11 -12.67
N ASP A 167 -20.84 -18.20 -13.88
CA ASP A 167 -21.63 -18.23 -15.12
C ASP A 167 -22.11 -19.65 -15.49
N ASP A 168 -21.39 -20.70 -15.08
CA ASP A 168 -21.75 -22.12 -15.33
C ASP A 168 -22.88 -22.65 -14.44
N ALA A 169 -23.30 -21.90 -13.42
CA ALA A 169 -24.33 -22.31 -12.46
C ALA A 169 -25.77 -21.83 -12.82
N ARG A 170 -25.98 -21.34 -14.05
CA ARG A 170 -27.28 -20.84 -14.55
C ARG A 170 -27.74 -21.60 -15.77
#